data_AF-A0ABC8KA48-F1
#
_entry.id   AF-A0ABC8KA48-F1
#
_cell.length_a   1.000
_cell.length_b   1.000
_cell.length_c   1.000
_cell.angle_alpha   90.00
_cell.angle_beta   90.00
_cell.angle_gamma   90.00
#
_symmetry.space_group_name_H-M   'P 1'
#
loop_
_entity.id
_entity.type
_entity.pdbx_description
1 polymer ?
#
loop_
_entity_poly.entity_id
_entity_poly.type
_entity_poly.pdbx_seq_one_letter_code
_entity_poly.pdbx_strand_id
1 'polypeptide(L)'
;MTRSLKRQQETNVCYNRRLQSLPPQQTVVHTPKSMMHTPQQQRKQSSTSHFHLYPLVEKFTDAIETGTRDQNSDALVTELNILFDNSQQLLNSISESKTMTVDGEKRNLEESEQLLQQRRDLMVEFRKFVEDLVKIESY
;
A
#
# COMPACT_ATOMS: atom_id res chain seq x y z
N MET A 1 -10.62 -19.97 -29.14
CA MET A 1 -11.22 -20.42 -27.86
C MET A 1 -10.30 -20.33 -26.63
N THR A 2 -9.13 -19.66 -26.69
CA THR A 2 -8.09 -19.80 -25.64
C THR A 2 -7.81 -18.57 -24.78
N ARG A 3 -8.27 -17.37 -25.17
CA ARG A 3 -8.03 -16.13 -24.39
C ARG A 3 -8.99 -15.96 -23.20
N SER A 4 -10.22 -16.46 -23.31
CA SER A 4 -11.23 -16.34 -22.25
C SER A 4 -10.87 -17.20 -21.03
N LEU A 5 -10.40 -18.42 -21.28
CA LEU A 5 -10.04 -19.37 -20.22
C LEU A 5 -8.81 -18.90 -19.44
N LYS A 6 -7.83 -18.29 -20.13
CA LYS A 6 -6.63 -17.74 -19.49
C LYS A 6 -6.97 -16.56 -18.56
N ARG A 7 -7.86 -15.66 -18.99
CA ARG A 7 -8.37 -14.57 -18.13
C ARG A 7 -9.14 -15.08 -16.92
N GLN A 8 -9.95 -16.11 -17.08
CA GLN A 8 -10.70 -16.68 -15.95
C GLN A 8 -9.79 -17.37 -14.92
N GLN A 9 -8.67 -17.94 -15.36
CA GLN A 9 -7.69 -18.53 -14.46
C GLN A 9 -6.92 -17.46 -13.67
N GLU A 10 -6.55 -16.35 -14.31
CA GLU A 10 -5.85 -15.23 -13.67
C GLU A 10 -6.72 -14.53 -12.60
N THR A 11 -8.02 -14.32 -12.87
CA THR A 11 -8.96 -13.75 -11.87
C THR A 11 -9.10 -14.64 -10.64
N ASN A 12 -9.13 -15.97 -10.81
CA ASN A 12 -9.20 -16.92 -9.69
C ASN A 12 -7.94 -16.91 -8.82
N VAL A 13 -6.76 -16.68 -9.41
CA VAL A 13 -5.48 -16.58 -8.68
C VAL A 13 -5.44 -15.32 -7.81
N CYS A 14 -5.91 -14.18 -8.33
CA CYS A 14 -5.99 -12.93 -7.55
C CYS A 14 -6.97 -13.04 -6.38
N TYR A 15 -8.13 -13.68 -6.58
CA TYR A 15 -9.13 -13.86 -5.52
C TYR A 15 -8.61 -14.75 -4.38
N ASN A 16 -7.94 -15.87 -4.71
CA ASN A 16 -7.39 -16.78 -3.71
C ASN A 16 -6.24 -16.15 -2.89
N ARG A 17 -5.37 -15.35 -3.52
CA ARG A 17 -4.27 -14.66 -2.82
C ARG A 17 -4.78 -13.68 -1.76
N ARG A 18 -5.94 -13.06 -1.96
CA ARG A 18 -6.56 -12.13 -1.00
C ARG A 18 -7.16 -12.85 0.23
N LEU A 19 -7.63 -14.08 0.08
CA LEU A 19 -8.16 -14.87 1.20
C LEU A 19 -7.05 -15.40 2.13
N GLN A 20 -5.85 -15.67 1.59
CA GLN A 20 -4.72 -16.17 2.39
C GLN A 20 -4.04 -15.11 3.28
N SER A 21 -4.34 -13.82 3.13
CA SER A 21 -3.74 -12.75 3.93
C SER A 21 -4.62 -12.22 5.07
N LEU A 22 -5.68 -12.94 5.47
CA LEU A 22 -6.42 -12.57 6.69
C LEU A 22 -5.54 -12.84 7.94
N PRO A 23 -5.28 -11.85 8.80
CA PRO A 23 -4.58 -12.09 10.06
C PRO A 23 -5.43 -12.99 10.97
N PRO A 24 -4.84 -13.97 11.67
CA PRO A 24 -5.58 -14.78 12.64
C PRO A 24 -6.07 -13.90 13.80
N GLN A 25 -7.37 -13.94 14.09
CA GLN A 25 -7.94 -13.35 15.29
C GLN A 25 -7.38 -14.10 16.51
N GLN A 26 -6.52 -13.44 17.30
CA GLN A 26 -6.09 -13.96 18.58
C GLN A 26 -7.15 -13.62 19.64
N THR A 27 -7.81 -14.64 20.15
CA THR A 27 -8.63 -14.59 21.37
C THR A 27 -7.70 -14.37 22.57
N VAL A 28 -7.76 -13.18 23.18
CA VAL A 28 -6.96 -12.85 24.38
C VAL A 28 -7.68 -13.40 25.62
N VAL A 29 -7.18 -14.51 26.17
CA VAL A 29 -7.53 -14.98 27.52
C VAL A 29 -6.41 -14.54 28.47
N HIS A 30 -6.74 -13.63 29.40
CA HIS A 30 -5.83 -13.14 30.42
C HIS A 30 -5.46 -14.24 31.42
N THR A 31 -4.15 -14.48 31.61
CA THR A 31 -3.61 -15.06 32.85
C THR A 31 -2.28 -14.35 33.16
N PRO A 32 -2.05 -13.81 34.38
CA PRO A 32 -0.82 -13.07 34.67
C PRO A 32 0.21 -14.01 35.30
N LYS A 33 1.30 -14.32 34.60
CA LYS A 33 2.57 -14.67 35.25
C LYS A 33 3.76 -14.03 34.52
N SER A 34 4.48 -13.28 35.34
CA SER A 34 5.70 -12.52 35.09
C SER A 34 6.77 -13.34 34.36
N MET A 35 7.25 -12.84 33.22
CA MET A 35 8.66 -12.93 32.82
C MET A 35 9.01 -11.67 32.02
N MET A 36 10.03 -10.96 32.49
CA MET A 36 10.68 -9.85 31.81
C MET A 36 11.09 -10.27 30.40
N HIS A 37 10.42 -9.75 29.38
CA HIS A 37 11.00 -9.61 28.06
C HIS A 37 10.84 -8.15 27.66
N THR A 38 11.98 -7.46 27.59
CA THR A 38 12.16 -6.15 26.99
C THR A 38 11.51 -6.15 25.60
N PRO A 39 10.46 -5.35 25.33
CA PRO A 39 10.03 -5.15 23.96
C PRO A 39 11.09 -4.27 23.31
N GLN A 40 12.02 -4.91 22.61
CA GLN A 40 12.82 -4.23 21.60
C GLN A 40 11.80 -3.60 20.65
N GLN A 41 11.64 -2.29 20.76
CA GLN A 41 10.75 -1.49 19.94
C GLN A 41 11.07 -1.77 18.48
N GLN A 42 10.30 -2.65 17.84
CA GLN A 42 10.07 -2.59 16.41
C GLN A 42 9.31 -1.29 16.16
N ARG A 43 10.07 -0.19 16.16
CA ARG A 43 9.68 1.09 15.61
C ARG A 43 9.41 0.82 14.13
N LYS A 44 8.16 0.46 13.81
CA LYS A 44 7.55 0.68 12.50
C LYS A 44 7.56 2.18 12.30
N GLN A 45 8.70 2.68 11.87
CA GLN A 45 8.90 4.05 11.48
C GLN A 45 8.10 4.22 10.20
N SER A 46 6.95 4.87 10.31
CA SER A 46 6.23 5.44 9.18
C SER A 46 7.26 6.14 8.29
N SER A 47 7.44 5.63 7.07
CA SER A 47 8.49 5.99 6.12
C SER A 47 8.52 7.48 5.76
N THR A 48 7.48 8.23 6.09
CA THR A 48 7.34 9.65 5.80
C THR A 48 7.79 10.57 6.94
N SER A 49 8.02 10.06 8.16
CA SER A 49 8.36 10.88 9.33
C SER A 49 9.86 11.22 9.45
N HIS A 50 10.72 10.73 8.55
CA HIS A 50 12.18 10.79 8.72
C HIS A 50 12.91 11.91 7.97
N PHE A 51 12.17 12.81 7.31
CA PHE A 51 12.77 13.87 6.51
C PHE A 51 12.84 15.19 7.28
N HIS A 52 13.68 15.23 8.32
CA HIS A 52 13.97 16.45 9.07
C HIS A 52 15.15 17.22 8.46
N LEU A 53 15.03 17.58 7.17
CA LEU A 53 16.07 18.33 6.46
C LEU A 53 16.22 19.77 6.97
N TYR A 54 15.09 20.43 7.23
CA TYR A 54 15.07 21.85 7.56
C TYR A 54 15.89 22.19 8.82
N PRO A 55 15.72 21.50 9.97
CA PRO A 55 16.49 21.80 11.17
C PRO A 55 17.99 21.48 11.04
N LEU A 56 18.35 20.48 10.22
CA LEU A 56 19.75 20.13 9.98
C LEU A 56 20.46 21.16 9.11
N VAL A 57 19.80 21.59 8.05
CA VAL A 57 20.33 22.60 7.12
C VAL A 57 20.43 23.96 7.82
N GLU A 58 19.44 24.34 8.63
CA GLU A 58 19.47 25.57 9.43
C GLU A 58 20.71 25.61 10.35
N LYS A 59 20.91 24.55 11.16
CA LYS A 59 22.10 24.42 12.02
C LYS A 59 23.42 24.41 11.24
N PHE A 60 23.40 23.84 10.04
CA PHE A 60 24.58 23.81 9.18
C PHE A 60 24.88 25.19 8.57
N THR A 61 23.85 25.94 8.17
CA THR A 61 23.99 27.34 7.73
C THR A 61 24.56 28.20 8.85
N ASP A 62 24.06 28.07 10.07
CA ASP A 62 24.58 28.81 11.24
C ASP A 62 26.06 28.51 11.49
N ALA A 63 26.47 27.23 11.38
CA ALA A 63 27.86 26.81 11.54
C ALA A 63 28.78 27.36 10.43
N ILE A 64 28.27 27.52 9.21
CA ILE A 64 29.00 28.14 8.11
C ILE A 64 29.15 29.65 8.34
N GLU A 65 28.06 30.33 8.72
CA GLU A 65 28.04 31.77 8.94
C GLU A 65 28.95 32.21 10.09
N THR A 66 29.00 31.42 11.17
CA THR A 66 29.93 31.63 12.28
C THR A 66 31.39 31.27 11.96
N GLY A 67 31.65 30.64 10.80
CA GLY A 67 33.00 30.29 10.35
C GLY A 67 33.70 29.21 11.21
N THR A 68 32.95 28.53 12.07
CA THR A 68 33.49 27.49 12.96
C THR A 68 33.53 26.15 12.25
N ARG A 69 34.63 25.88 11.55
CA ARG A 69 34.94 24.51 11.09
C ARG A 69 35.44 23.70 12.28
N ASP A 70 34.50 23.20 13.07
CA ASP A 70 34.72 22.36 14.23
C ASP A 70 34.13 20.95 14.02
N GLN A 71 34.33 20.06 15.00
CA GLN A 71 33.81 18.69 14.95
C GLN A 71 32.28 18.64 14.81
N ASN A 72 31.56 19.69 15.19
CA ASN A 72 30.11 19.78 15.05
C ASN A 72 29.71 20.03 13.59
N SER A 73 30.42 20.91 12.87
CA SER A 73 30.20 21.09 11.43
C SER A 73 30.43 19.80 10.61
N ASP A 74 31.49 19.04 10.93
CA ASP A 74 31.79 17.74 10.29
C ASP A 74 30.72 16.67 10.61
N ALA A 75 30.19 16.68 11.84
CA ALA A 75 29.09 15.81 12.24
C ALA A 75 27.79 16.12 11.46
N LEU A 76 27.46 17.40 11.28
CA LEU A 76 26.29 17.84 10.51
C LEU A 76 26.38 17.43 9.03
N VAL A 77 27.57 17.54 8.42
CA VAL A 77 27.80 17.06 7.04
C VAL A 77 27.58 15.55 6.94
N THR A 78 28.07 14.79 7.93
CA THR A 78 27.90 13.34 7.98
C THR A 78 26.41 12.97 8.11
N GLU A 79 25.68 13.65 8.98
CA GLU A 79 24.26 13.41 9.20
C GLU A 79 23.41 13.78 7.97
N LEU A 80 23.74 14.88 7.28
CA LEU A 80 23.13 15.25 5.99
C LEU A 80 23.38 14.17 4.93
N ASN A 81 24.60 13.68 4.79
CA ASN A 81 24.92 12.61 3.84
C ASN A 81 24.12 11.34 4.11
N ILE A 82 24.05 10.91 5.38
CA ILE A 82 23.23 9.75 5.78
C ILE A 82 21.76 9.96 5.42
N LEU A 83 21.23 11.16 5.64
CA LEU A 83 19.85 11.48 5.31
C LEU A 83 19.60 11.41 3.80
N PHE A 84 20.50 11.95 2.98
CA PHE A 84 20.40 11.85 1.51
C PHE A 84 20.51 10.41 1.03
N ASP A 85 21.43 9.61 1.57
CA ASP A 85 21.58 8.19 1.22
C ASP A 85 20.32 7.40 1.57
N ASN A 86 19.77 7.60 2.77
CA ASN A 86 18.51 6.96 3.19
C ASN A 86 17.34 7.36 2.29
N SER A 87 17.29 8.64 1.90
CA SER A 87 16.29 9.17 0.98
C SER A 87 16.38 8.50 -0.39
N GLN A 88 17.59 8.37 -0.92
CA GLN A 88 17.84 7.73 -2.21
C GLN A 88 17.51 6.24 -2.16
N GLN A 89 17.87 5.54 -1.08
CA GLN A 89 17.52 4.14 -0.89
C GLN A 89 16.00 3.93 -0.84
N LEU A 90 15.27 4.83 -0.17
CA LEU A 90 13.80 4.79 -0.16
C LEU A 90 13.22 5.00 -1.56
N LEU A 91 13.71 6.00 -2.30
CA LEU A 91 13.27 6.26 -3.67
C LEU A 91 13.57 5.08 -4.60
N ASN A 92 14.73 4.46 -4.47
CA ASN A 92 15.09 3.26 -5.21
C ASN A 92 14.17 2.09 -4.85
N SER A 93 13.89 1.88 -3.57
CA SER A 93 12.97 0.83 -3.10
C SER A 93 11.56 1.00 -3.65
N ILE A 94 11.06 2.25 -3.71
CA ILE A 94 9.75 2.56 -4.32
C ILE A 94 9.80 2.37 -5.84
N SER A 95 10.87 2.82 -6.50
CA SER A 95 11.07 2.66 -7.95
C SER A 95 11.18 1.20 -8.39
N GLU A 96 11.83 0.36 -7.59
CA GLU A 96 12.00 -1.07 -7.82
C GLU A 96 10.72 -1.88 -7.53
N SER A 97 9.79 -1.34 -6.72
CA SER A 97 8.45 -1.92 -6.48
C SER A 97 7.50 -1.90 -7.69
N LYS A 98 8.07 -1.82 -8.90
CA LYS A 98 7.51 -1.69 -10.26
C LYS A 98 6.40 -2.65 -10.68
N THR A 99 5.94 -3.54 -9.81
CA THR A 99 4.87 -4.50 -10.13
C THR A 99 3.50 -3.84 -10.20
N MET A 100 3.35 -2.61 -9.67
CA MET A 100 2.07 -1.93 -9.62
C MET A 100 2.25 -0.42 -9.83
N THR A 101 2.14 0.02 -11.07
CA THR A 101 2.11 1.47 -11.38
C THR A 101 0.72 2.01 -11.08
N VAL A 102 0.64 3.26 -10.60
CA VAL A 102 -0.64 3.93 -10.31
C VAL A 102 -1.56 3.91 -11.55
N ASP A 103 -0.98 4.13 -12.74
CA ASP A 103 -1.72 4.05 -14.01
C ASP A 103 -2.20 2.63 -14.35
N GLY A 104 -1.42 1.61 -13.98
CA GLY A 104 -1.80 0.21 -14.15
C GLY A 104 -2.95 -0.19 -13.24
N GLU A 105 -2.91 0.23 -11.97
CA GLU A 105 -4.02 0.02 -11.04
C GLU A 105 -5.29 0.76 -11.46
N LYS A 106 -5.14 2.00 -11.91
CA LYS A 106 -6.27 2.80 -12.41
C LYS A 106 -6.97 2.10 -13.57
N ARG A 107 -6.22 1.58 -14.55
CA ARG A 107 -6.80 0.83 -15.68
C ARG A 107 -7.51 -0.43 -15.21
N ASN A 108 -6.91 -1.20 -14.30
CA ASN A 108 -7.54 -2.40 -13.74
C ASN A 108 -8.85 -2.09 -13.01
N LEU A 109 -8.89 -0.96 -12.28
CA LEU A 109 -10.10 -0.49 -11.61
C LEU A 109 -11.19 -0.14 -12.61
N GLU A 110 -10.87 0.64 -13.65
CA GLU A 110 -11.80 1.02 -14.72
C GLU A 110 -12.38 -0.21 -15.44
N GLU A 111 -11.55 -1.21 -15.75
CA GLU A 111 -12.00 -2.48 -16.34
C GLU A 111 -12.95 -3.26 -15.40
N SER A 112 -12.64 -3.29 -14.10
CA SER A 112 -13.48 -3.95 -13.11
C SER A 112 -14.83 -3.25 -12.96
N GLU A 113 -14.86 -1.91 -12.96
CA GLU A 113 -16.09 -1.12 -12.91
C GLU A 113 -16.98 -1.36 -14.13
N GLN A 114 -16.40 -1.45 -15.33
CA GLN A 114 -17.15 -1.77 -16.55
C GLN A 114 -17.80 -3.16 -16.48
N LEU A 115 -17.06 -4.18 -16.01
CA LEU A 115 -17.61 -5.53 -15.83
C LEU A 115 -18.74 -5.55 -14.79
N LEU A 116 -18.60 -4.79 -13.70
CA LEU A 116 -19.65 -4.66 -12.70
C LEU A 116 -20.89 -3.96 -13.27
N GLN A 117 -20.70 -2.97 -14.15
CA GLN A 117 -21.82 -2.31 -14.82
C GLN A 117 -22.55 -3.28 -15.76
N GLN A 118 -21.82 -4.02 -16.61
CA GLN A 118 -22.40 -5.05 -17.47
C GLN A 118 -23.21 -6.08 -16.67
N ARG A 119 -22.71 -6.50 -15.50
CA ARG A 119 -23.43 -7.44 -14.63
C ARG A 119 -24.72 -6.83 -14.08
N ARG A 120 -24.72 -5.55 -13.70
CA ARG A 120 -25.91 -4.84 -13.22
C ARG A 120 -26.97 -4.76 -14.31
N ASP A 121 -26.57 -4.38 -15.52
CA ASP A 121 -27.49 -4.24 -16.66
C ASP A 121 -28.13 -5.59 -17.00
N LEU A 122 -27.34 -6.66 -17.04
CA LEU A 122 -27.85 -8.02 -17.28
C LEU A 122 -28.85 -8.46 -16.19
N MET A 123 -28.60 -8.13 -14.92
CA MET A 123 -29.56 -8.45 -13.85
C MET A 123 -30.87 -7.68 -14.00
N VAL A 124 -30.83 -6.44 -14.50
CA VAL A 124 -32.03 -5.64 -14.78
C VAL A 124 -32.82 -6.26 -15.94
N GLU A 125 -32.15 -6.67 -17.02
CA GLU A 125 -32.77 -7.36 -18.15
C GLU A 125 -33.41 -8.68 -17.71
N PHE A 126 -32.69 -9.49 -16.92
CA PHE A 126 -33.21 -10.76 -16.42
C PHE A 126 -34.43 -10.56 -15.53
N ARG A 127 -34.39 -9.56 -14.64
CA ARG A 127 -35.55 -9.20 -13.82
C ARG A 127 -36.76 -8.85 -14.68
N LYS A 128 -36.57 -7.99 -15.69
CA LYS A 128 -37.64 -7.61 -16.62
C LYS A 128 -38.21 -8.82 -17.36
N PHE A 129 -37.35 -9.70 -17.85
CA PHE A 129 -37.75 -10.92 -18.54
C PHE A 129 -38.62 -11.83 -17.64
N VAL A 130 -38.23 -12.01 -16.37
CA VAL A 130 -39.02 -12.77 -15.39
C VAL A 130 -40.37 -12.10 -15.13
N GLU A 131 -40.40 -10.77 -14.93
CA GLU A 131 -41.65 -10.03 -14.73
C GLU A 131 -42.61 -10.17 -15.92
N ASP A 132 -42.09 -10.14 -17.15
CA ASP A 132 -42.89 -10.29 -18.36
C ASP A 132 -43.41 -11.72 -18.53
N LEU A 133 -42.62 -12.75 -18.19
CA LEU A 133 -43.09 -14.14 -18.15
C LEU A 133 -44.24 -14.33 -17.15
N VAL A 134 -44.09 -13.81 -15.93
CA VAL A 134 -45.14 -13.90 -14.89
C VAL A 134 -46.42 -13.22 -15.35
N LYS A 135 -46.34 -12.07 -16.03
CA LYS A 135 -47.52 -11.41 -16.61
C LYS A 135 -48.21 -12.29 -17.64
N ILE A 136 -47.47 -12.94 -18.53
CA ILE A 136 -48.04 -13.82 -19.57
C ILE A 136 -48.76 -15.02 -18.94
N GLU A 137 -48.22 -15.61 -17.87
CA GLU A 137 -48.83 -16.77 -17.18
C GLU A 137 -50.06 -16.39 -16.33
N SER A 138 -50.29 -15.09 -16.10
CA SER A 138 -51.43 -14.57 -15.34
C SER A 138 -52.67 -14.26 -16.20
N TYR A 139 -52.58 -14.40 -17.54
CA TYR A 139 -53.68 -14.24 -18.50
C TYR A 139 -54.16 -15.59 -19.02
#